data_AF-Q4SYY4-F1
#
_entry.id   AF-Q4SYY4-F1
#
_cell.length_a   1.000
_cell.length_b   1.000
_cell.length_c   1.000
_cell.angle_alpha   90.00
_cell.angle_beta   90.00
_cell.angle_gamma   90.00
#
_symmetry.space_group_name_H-M   'P 1'
#
loop_
_entity.id
_entity.type
_entity.pdbx_description
1 polymer ?
#
loop_
_entity_poly.entity_id
_entity_poly.type
_entity_poly.pdbx_seq_one_letter_code
_entity_poly.pdbx_strand_id
1 'polypeptide(L)'
;RVLQKQLCELTRLVLKLPEVDGLLHRAGLQATVTKPEPASVLEVFVKAVGVVYGGLQVLSERSSMATRALDYIGDIMKYIKPSLVSKSQEGLQLVYWAVGCIVKHWSPLLATSKAQQLLFRIVDGLLLPHNITQQDKALRDSLHLYLQGLSVSASLSQSQGAYLKEQLRLVTCRYLDHFLPASPSVGIIANHPVLLSACEVHPTPRGAALRRTILEALCENFLQFKGHAPPPRLASALMFLSELLRRNSDSEPTLLTLPLPSLLRCLMMVNDPQGERRSVRPADLQRPGDGGRVRSPFGSGSGPHPLPQPQTHGTQERTGEEHRLEVRTPMNHTAHRLQLFLSCLDNEQVLCNEVQRFPAADCCISVQQERL
;
A
#
# COMPACT_ATOMS: atom_id res chain seq x y z
N ARG A 1 -33.44 -2.85 17.92
CA ARG A 1 -34.63 -3.05 17.05
C ARG A 1 -35.53 -1.82 16.97
N VAL A 2 -35.92 -1.18 18.09
CA VAL A 2 -36.76 0.03 18.07
C VAL A 2 -36.05 1.20 17.38
N LEU A 3 -34.79 1.50 17.77
CA LEU A 3 -33.98 2.54 17.14
C LEU A 3 -33.81 2.35 15.63
N GLN A 4 -33.57 1.11 15.18
CA GLN A 4 -33.46 0.79 13.76
C GLN A 4 -34.76 1.10 12.99
N LYS A 5 -35.93 0.77 13.57
CA LYS A 5 -37.22 1.09 12.95
C LYS A 5 -37.45 2.60 12.89
N GLN A 6 -37.10 3.33 13.94
CA GLN A 6 -37.18 4.79 13.96
C GLN A 6 -36.26 5.42 12.92
N LEU A 7 -35.03 4.92 12.78
CA LEU A 7 -34.08 5.39 11.76
C LEU A 7 -34.60 5.12 10.34
N CYS A 8 -35.16 3.93 10.08
CA CYS A 8 -35.78 3.63 8.79
C CYS A 8 -36.95 4.57 8.49
N GLU A 9 -37.82 4.84 9.47
CA GLU A 9 -38.96 5.73 9.29
C GLU A 9 -38.52 7.18 9.10
N LEU A 10 -37.53 7.65 9.86
CA LEU A 10 -36.94 8.97 9.67
C LEU A 10 -36.33 9.08 8.26
N THR A 11 -35.59 8.09 7.81
CA THR A 11 -35.02 8.04 6.45
C THR A 11 -36.12 8.13 5.40
N ARG A 12 -37.22 7.39 5.57
CA ARG A 12 -38.39 7.40 4.70
C ARG A 12 -39.08 8.77 4.66
N LEU A 13 -39.11 9.50 5.78
CA LEU A 13 -39.67 10.84 5.87
C LEU A 13 -38.75 11.89 5.23
N VAL A 14 -37.44 11.81 5.46
CA VAL A 14 -36.43 12.70 4.87
C VAL A 14 -36.44 12.60 3.34
N LEU A 15 -36.56 11.39 2.79
CA LEU A 15 -36.67 11.18 1.35
C LEU A 15 -37.90 11.83 0.70
N LYS A 16 -38.96 12.10 1.48
CA LYS A 16 -40.18 12.78 0.99
C LYS A 16 -40.08 14.30 1.03
N LEU A 17 -39.01 14.86 1.59
CA LEU A 17 -38.82 16.31 1.59
C LEU A 17 -38.60 16.78 0.15
N PRO A 18 -39.31 17.83 -0.32
CA PRO A 18 -39.20 18.32 -1.70
C PRO A 18 -37.77 18.68 -2.10
N GLU A 19 -36.98 19.14 -1.13
CA GLU A 19 -35.56 19.45 -1.33
C GLU A 19 -34.72 18.22 -1.67
N VAL A 20 -34.95 17.11 -0.96
CA VAL A 20 -34.24 15.84 -1.17
C VAL A 20 -34.70 15.19 -2.46
N ASP A 21 -36.02 15.17 -2.70
CA ASP A 21 -36.60 14.65 -3.93
C ASP A 21 -36.10 15.41 -5.18
N GLY A 22 -36.11 16.74 -5.12
CA GLY A 22 -35.57 17.58 -6.19
C GLY A 22 -34.08 17.36 -6.44
N LEU A 23 -33.29 17.12 -5.38
CA LEU A 23 -31.87 16.80 -5.51
C LEU A 23 -31.65 15.44 -6.20
N LEU A 24 -32.38 14.40 -5.78
CA LEU A 24 -32.28 13.05 -6.36
C LEU A 24 -32.74 13.04 -7.82
N HIS A 25 -33.79 13.79 -8.15
CA HIS A 25 -34.27 13.96 -9.52
C HIS A 25 -33.21 14.62 -10.40
N ARG A 26 -32.61 15.74 -9.94
CA ARG A 26 -31.53 16.43 -10.68
C ARG A 26 -30.29 15.57 -10.87
N ALA A 27 -30.01 14.65 -9.94
CA ALA A 27 -28.92 13.71 -10.04
C ALA A 27 -29.22 12.49 -10.93
N GLY A 28 -30.48 12.28 -11.33
CA GLY A 28 -30.92 11.09 -12.08
C GLY A 28 -30.89 9.79 -11.26
N LEU A 29 -31.03 9.88 -9.93
CA LEU A 29 -30.85 8.73 -9.02
C LEU A 29 -32.14 8.16 -8.39
N GLN A 30 -33.31 8.67 -8.76
CA GLN A 30 -34.60 8.29 -8.15
C GLN A 30 -34.91 6.78 -8.19
N ALA A 31 -34.53 6.10 -9.28
CA ALA A 31 -34.80 4.67 -9.45
C ALA A 31 -33.96 3.74 -8.53
N THR A 32 -32.95 4.27 -7.83
CA THR A 32 -32.04 3.44 -7.02
C THR A 32 -32.57 3.15 -5.61
N VAL A 33 -33.69 3.75 -5.18
CA VAL A 33 -34.25 3.60 -3.84
C VAL A 33 -35.45 2.63 -3.86
N THR A 34 -35.19 1.34 -4.11
CA THR A 34 -36.25 0.30 -4.11
C THR A 34 -36.52 -0.29 -2.72
N LYS A 35 -35.52 -0.27 -1.83
CA LYS A 35 -35.64 -0.61 -0.41
C LYS A 35 -34.81 0.38 0.42
N PRO A 36 -35.41 1.25 1.25
CA PRO A 36 -34.71 2.31 1.94
C PRO A 36 -33.96 1.77 3.16
N GLU A 37 -32.85 1.07 2.92
CA GLU A 37 -31.87 0.83 3.98
C GLU A 37 -31.16 2.17 4.29
N PRO A 38 -31.10 2.61 5.56
CA PRO A 38 -30.53 3.91 5.92
C PRO A 38 -29.12 4.17 5.39
N ALA A 39 -28.25 3.14 5.41
CA ALA A 39 -26.90 3.26 4.88
C ALA A 39 -26.94 3.51 3.36
N SER A 40 -27.57 2.63 2.58
CA SER A 40 -27.68 2.80 1.13
C SER A 40 -28.31 4.13 0.71
N VAL A 41 -29.33 4.58 1.44
CA VAL A 41 -29.96 5.89 1.19
C VAL A 41 -28.99 7.04 1.45
N LEU A 42 -28.19 6.97 2.51
CA LEU A 42 -27.16 7.97 2.79
C LEU A 42 -26.13 8.05 1.66
N GLU A 43 -25.68 6.90 1.14
CA GLU A 43 -24.75 6.86 0.00
C GLU A 43 -25.36 7.51 -1.25
N VAL A 44 -26.61 7.16 -1.58
CA VAL A 44 -27.32 7.74 -2.74
C VAL A 44 -27.47 9.25 -2.58
N PHE A 45 -27.84 9.73 -1.39
CA PHE A 45 -27.94 11.16 -1.10
C PHE A 45 -26.60 11.88 -1.27
N VAL A 46 -25.53 11.35 -0.66
CA VAL A 46 -24.18 11.89 -0.76
C VAL A 46 -23.73 11.93 -2.24
N LYS A 47 -23.96 10.85 -2.98
CA LYS A 47 -23.69 10.79 -4.42
C LYS A 47 -24.48 11.82 -5.21
N ALA A 48 -25.76 12.02 -4.91
CA ALA A 48 -26.62 12.99 -5.58
C ALA A 48 -26.10 14.42 -5.41
N VAL A 49 -25.71 14.81 -4.18
CA VAL A 49 -25.08 16.12 -3.93
C VAL A 49 -23.84 16.31 -4.80
N GLY A 50 -22.97 15.29 -4.86
CA GLY A 50 -21.74 15.32 -5.66
C GLY A 50 -22.00 15.46 -7.16
N VAL A 51 -22.96 14.70 -7.70
CA VAL A 51 -23.37 14.75 -9.11
C VAL A 51 -23.95 16.13 -9.45
N VAL A 52 -24.89 16.62 -8.65
CA VAL A 52 -25.51 17.93 -8.86
C VAL A 52 -24.45 19.02 -8.82
N TYR A 53 -23.59 19.04 -7.82
CA TYR A 53 -22.48 20.01 -7.73
C TYR A 53 -21.55 19.93 -8.95
N GLY A 54 -21.18 18.72 -9.37
CA GLY A 54 -20.30 18.50 -10.52
C GLY A 54 -20.87 18.99 -11.84
N GLY A 55 -22.20 19.01 -11.99
CA GLY A 55 -22.90 19.50 -13.18
C GLY A 55 -23.11 21.02 -13.22
N LEU A 56 -22.87 21.75 -12.12
CA LEU A 56 -23.04 23.20 -12.06
C LEU A 56 -21.88 23.92 -12.78
N GLN A 57 -22.23 24.83 -13.68
CA GLN A 57 -21.28 25.67 -14.42
C GLN A 57 -21.14 27.07 -13.81
N VAL A 58 -22.22 27.59 -13.24
CA VAL A 58 -22.25 28.96 -12.70
C VAL A 58 -21.60 29.01 -11.31
N LEU A 59 -20.65 29.93 -11.12
CA LEU A 59 -19.87 30.04 -9.88
C LEU A 59 -20.75 30.34 -8.65
N SER A 60 -21.76 31.20 -8.78
CA SER A 60 -22.68 31.53 -7.70
C SER A 60 -23.49 30.30 -7.25
N GLU A 61 -23.98 29.50 -8.21
CA GLU A 61 -24.68 28.24 -7.95
C GLU A 61 -23.76 27.22 -7.26
N ARG A 62 -22.52 27.06 -7.75
CA ARG A 62 -21.51 26.20 -7.11
C ARG A 62 -21.25 26.64 -5.67
N SER A 63 -21.08 27.93 -5.44
CA SER A 63 -20.84 28.49 -4.10
C SER A 63 -22.03 28.25 -3.16
N SER A 64 -23.26 28.43 -3.66
CA SER A 64 -24.50 28.18 -2.90
C SER A 64 -24.67 26.69 -2.58
N MET A 65 -24.47 25.81 -3.55
CA MET A 65 -24.54 24.36 -3.37
C MET A 65 -23.47 23.86 -2.38
N ALA A 66 -22.26 24.42 -2.42
CA ALA A 66 -21.22 24.10 -1.45
C ALA A 66 -21.60 24.49 -0.01
N THR A 67 -22.20 25.67 0.19
CA THR A 67 -22.74 26.06 1.52
C THR A 67 -23.80 25.07 1.97
N ARG A 68 -24.78 24.78 1.12
CA ARG A 68 -25.89 23.87 1.45
C ARG A 68 -25.41 22.46 1.78
N ALA A 69 -24.43 21.94 1.02
CA ALA A 69 -23.84 20.64 1.29
C ALA A 69 -23.16 20.60 2.67
N LEU A 70 -22.44 21.65 3.05
CA LEU A 70 -21.83 21.76 4.38
C LEU A 70 -22.89 21.86 5.48
N ASP A 71 -24.01 22.55 5.22
CA ASP A 71 -25.13 22.63 6.16
C ASP A 71 -25.78 21.26 6.41
N TYR A 72 -25.90 20.41 5.38
CA TYR A 72 -26.45 19.05 5.52
C TYR A 72 -25.66 18.17 6.48
N ILE A 73 -24.33 18.25 6.44
CA ILE A 73 -23.45 17.39 7.27
C ILE A 73 -23.06 18.05 8.59
N GLY A 74 -23.23 19.38 8.70
CA GLY A 74 -22.81 20.17 9.85
C GLY A 74 -21.35 19.93 10.21
N ASP A 75 -21.04 19.99 11.51
CA ASP A 75 -19.70 19.64 12.01
C ASP A 75 -19.57 18.12 12.19
N ILE A 76 -19.49 17.40 11.06
CA ILE A 76 -19.41 15.93 11.03
C ILE A 76 -18.31 15.37 11.92
N MET A 77 -17.17 16.07 12.05
CA MET A 77 -16.06 15.65 12.90
C MET A 77 -16.47 15.60 14.38
N LYS A 78 -17.35 16.50 14.83
CA LYS A 78 -17.92 16.48 16.18
C LYS A 78 -18.86 15.29 16.38
N TYR A 79 -19.65 14.94 15.36
CA TYR A 79 -20.63 13.85 15.43
C TYR A 79 -19.99 12.46 15.41
N ILE A 80 -18.86 12.29 14.71
CA ILE A 80 -18.19 10.99 14.62
C ILE A 80 -17.22 10.72 15.79
N LYS A 81 -16.77 11.77 16.50
CA LYS A 81 -15.80 11.66 17.60
C LYS A 81 -16.17 10.61 18.66
N PRO A 82 -17.43 10.49 19.12
CA PRO A 82 -17.82 9.45 20.08
C PRO A 82 -17.56 8.03 19.55
N SER A 83 -17.82 7.79 18.26
CA SER A 83 -17.60 6.48 17.63
C SER A 83 -16.12 6.15 17.48
N LEU A 84 -15.26 7.14 17.25
CA LEU A 84 -13.80 6.95 17.15
C LEU A 84 -13.16 6.55 18.49
N VAL A 85 -13.73 7.01 19.60
CA VAL A 85 -13.27 6.66 20.96
C VAL A 85 -13.92 5.36 21.45
N SER A 86 -15.12 5.04 20.94
CA SER A 86 -15.80 3.80 21.26
C SER A 86 -15.04 2.57 20.70
N LYS A 87 -15.10 1.44 21.40
CA LYS A 87 -14.59 0.16 20.90
C LYS A 87 -15.55 -0.54 19.92
N SER A 88 -16.58 0.14 19.44
CA SER A 88 -17.59 -0.44 18.54
C SER A 88 -17.04 -0.52 17.11
N GLN A 89 -16.75 -1.74 16.65
CA GLN A 89 -16.27 -1.98 15.28
C GLN A 89 -17.34 -1.60 14.24
N GLU A 90 -18.61 -1.86 14.51
CA GLU A 90 -19.72 -1.51 13.61
C GLU A 90 -19.87 0.02 13.48
N GLY A 91 -19.77 0.74 14.59
CA GLY A 91 -19.81 2.21 14.58
C GLY A 91 -18.62 2.81 13.84
N LEU A 92 -17.44 2.21 14.00
CA LEU A 92 -16.22 2.63 13.31
C LEU A 92 -16.32 2.37 11.80
N GLN A 93 -16.79 1.18 11.40
CA GLN A 93 -17.05 0.83 10.00
C GLN A 93 -18.01 1.83 9.35
N LEU A 94 -19.13 2.14 10.02
CA LEU A 94 -20.11 3.09 9.51
C LEU A 94 -19.51 4.50 9.34
N VAL A 95 -18.72 4.97 10.31
CA VAL A 95 -18.05 6.28 10.23
C VAL A 95 -17.07 6.34 9.07
N TYR A 96 -16.16 5.36 8.97
CA TYR A 96 -15.16 5.33 7.90
C TYR A 96 -15.82 5.23 6.53
N TRP A 97 -16.86 4.42 6.40
CA TRP A 97 -17.59 4.28 5.15
C TRP A 97 -18.36 5.55 4.79
N ALA A 98 -19.12 6.13 5.72
CA ALA A 98 -19.95 7.32 5.45
C ALA A 98 -19.10 8.55 5.12
N VAL A 99 -18.03 8.81 5.88
CA VAL A 99 -17.11 9.91 5.59
C VAL A 99 -16.31 9.63 4.31
N GLY A 100 -15.97 8.36 4.04
CA GLY A 100 -15.35 7.95 2.78
C GLY A 100 -16.24 8.28 1.58
N CYS A 101 -17.54 7.99 1.66
CA CYS A 101 -18.52 8.34 0.63
C CYS A 101 -18.53 9.86 0.37
N ILE A 102 -18.49 10.67 1.42
CA ILE A 102 -18.41 12.13 1.30
C ILE A 102 -17.12 12.52 0.58
N VAL A 103 -15.96 12.03 1.01
CA VAL A 103 -14.66 12.35 0.38
C VAL A 103 -14.64 11.96 -1.11
N LYS A 104 -15.15 10.77 -1.45
CA LYS A 104 -15.21 10.29 -2.82
C LYS A 104 -16.13 11.15 -3.68
N HIS A 105 -17.40 11.25 -3.31
CA HIS A 105 -18.43 11.83 -4.16
C HIS A 105 -18.42 13.35 -4.14
N TRP A 106 -17.99 13.97 -3.05
CA TRP A 106 -17.89 15.43 -2.94
C TRP A 106 -16.50 15.95 -3.28
N SER A 107 -15.61 15.13 -3.86
CA SER A 107 -14.24 15.54 -4.16
C SER A 107 -14.11 16.88 -4.92
N PRO A 108 -14.92 17.20 -5.96
CA PRO A 108 -14.84 18.53 -6.60
C PRO A 108 -15.30 19.66 -5.70
N LEU A 109 -16.22 19.39 -4.78
CA LEU A 109 -16.75 20.35 -3.81
C LEU A 109 -15.72 20.60 -2.70
N LEU A 110 -15.14 19.53 -2.16
CA LEU A 110 -14.10 19.57 -1.13
C LEU A 110 -12.79 20.19 -1.62
N ALA A 111 -12.55 20.21 -2.94
CA ALA A 111 -11.42 20.93 -3.55
C ALA A 111 -11.56 22.47 -3.48
N THR A 112 -12.74 23.00 -3.14
CA THR A 112 -12.95 24.45 -3.04
C THR A 112 -12.42 25.02 -1.74
N SER A 113 -11.96 26.27 -1.75
CA SER A 113 -11.49 26.98 -0.54
C SER A 113 -12.52 26.98 0.60
N LYS A 114 -13.82 26.98 0.27
CA LYS A 114 -14.93 26.95 1.24
C LYS A 114 -15.01 25.63 2.01
N ALA A 115 -14.84 24.50 1.35
CA ALA A 115 -15.04 23.18 1.95
C ALA A 115 -13.72 22.43 2.24
N GLN A 116 -12.60 22.90 1.71
CA GLN A 116 -11.28 22.25 1.83
C GLN A 116 -10.81 22.09 3.28
N GLN A 117 -11.19 23.00 4.18
CA GLN A 117 -10.88 22.85 5.60
C GLN A 117 -11.52 21.61 6.22
N LEU A 118 -12.69 21.18 5.74
CA LEU A 118 -13.28 19.91 6.17
C LEU A 118 -12.43 18.72 5.69
N LEU A 119 -11.95 18.76 4.44
CA LEU A 119 -11.11 17.69 3.90
C LEU A 119 -9.82 17.53 4.71
N PHE A 120 -9.15 18.63 5.08
CA PHE A 120 -7.96 18.58 5.93
C PHE A 120 -8.25 17.96 7.30
N ARG A 121 -9.34 18.40 7.96
CA ARG A 121 -9.77 17.80 9.24
C ARG A 121 -10.06 16.30 9.12
N ILE A 122 -10.63 15.86 7.99
CA ILE A 122 -10.87 14.43 7.71
C ILE A 122 -9.55 13.69 7.55
N VAL A 123 -8.60 14.22 6.78
CA VAL A 123 -7.28 13.60 6.57
C VAL A 123 -6.57 13.44 7.91
N ASP A 124 -6.43 14.52 8.67
CA ASP A 124 -5.72 14.51 9.95
C ASP A 124 -6.42 13.62 10.99
N GLY A 125 -7.75 13.67 11.05
CA GLY A 125 -8.54 12.99 12.07
C GLY A 125 -8.80 11.50 11.80
N LEU A 126 -8.87 11.08 10.53
CA LEU A 126 -9.27 9.71 10.15
C LEU A 126 -8.21 8.93 9.39
N LEU A 127 -7.37 9.59 8.58
CA LEU A 127 -6.40 8.91 7.71
C LEU A 127 -4.96 9.04 8.19
N LEU A 128 -4.65 10.09 8.96
CA LEU A 128 -3.35 10.28 9.57
C LEU A 128 -3.34 10.21 11.11
N PRO A 129 -4.14 9.34 11.78
CA PRO A 129 -4.14 9.29 13.23
C PRO A 129 -2.82 8.75 13.79
N HIS A 130 -2.56 9.01 15.07
CA HIS A 130 -1.35 8.53 15.76
C HIS A 130 -1.35 7.01 16.02
N ASN A 131 -2.52 6.37 16.11
CA ASN A 131 -2.66 4.93 16.39
C ASN A 131 -3.54 4.25 15.33
N ILE A 132 -2.93 3.57 14.37
CA ILE A 132 -3.63 2.95 13.22
C ILE A 132 -4.27 1.60 13.60
N THR A 133 -3.65 0.84 14.51
CA THR A 133 -3.95 -0.57 14.82
C THR A 133 -5.37 -0.90 15.29
N GLN A 134 -6.13 0.07 15.83
CA GLN A 134 -7.52 -0.17 16.25
C GLN A 134 -8.55 -0.03 15.12
N GLN A 135 -8.17 0.62 14.01
CA GLN A 135 -9.07 1.04 12.93
C GLN A 135 -8.92 0.20 11.67
N ASP A 136 -7.99 -0.75 11.67
CA ASP A 136 -7.52 -1.49 10.50
C ASP A 136 -8.61 -2.12 9.66
N LYS A 137 -9.62 -2.74 10.29
CA LYS A 137 -10.69 -3.41 9.54
C LYS A 137 -11.62 -2.40 8.86
N ALA A 138 -12.15 -1.45 9.63
CA ALA A 138 -13.08 -0.43 9.13
C ALA A 138 -12.45 0.41 8.02
N LEU A 139 -11.20 0.80 8.23
CA LEU A 139 -10.46 1.60 7.28
C LEU A 139 -10.04 0.81 6.06
N ARG A 140 -9.60 -0.45 6.19
CA ARG A 140 -9.27 -1.31 5.03
C ARG A 140 -10.44 -1.38 4.03
N ASP A 141 -11.66 -1.56 4.53
CA ASP A 141 -12.84 -1.72 3.69
C ASP A 141 -13.22 -0.40 2.97
N SER A 142 -12.90 0.75 3.56
CA SER A 142 -13.33 2.07 3.08
C SER A 142 -12.21 2.92 2.46
N LEU A 143 -10.93 2.52 2.59
CA LEU A 143 -9.76 3.33 2.21
C LEU A 143 -9.80 3.78 0.74
N HIS A 144 -10.33 2.91 -0.13
CA HIS A 144 -10.46 3.19 -1.54
C HIS A 144 -11.29 4.46 -1.82
N LEU A 145 -12.33 4.72 -1.02
CA LEU A 145 -13.17 5.91 -1.14
C LEU A 145 -12.35 7.20 -0.89
N TYR A 146 -11.49 7.17 0.12
CA TYR A 146 -10.65 8.29 0.50
C TYR A 146 -9.56 8.58 -0.53
N LEU A 147 -8.82 7.55 -0.96
CA LEU A 147 -7.73 7.72 -1.92
C LEU A 147 -8.25 8.25 -3.27
N GLN A 148 -9.37 7.71 -3.74
CA GLN A 148 -10.04 8.18 -4.96
C GLN A 148 -10.49 9.64 -4.83
N GLY A 149 -11.16 9.97 -3.72
CA GLY A 149 -11.64 11.35 -3.49
C GLY A 149 -10.52 12.36 -3.29
N LEU A 150 -9.44 11.98 -2.58
CA LEU A 150 -8.25 12.82 -2.40
C LEU A 150 -7.52 13.07 -3.71
N SER A 151 -7.35 12.05 -4.56
CA SER A 151 -6.74 12.22 -5.88
C SER A 151 -7.49 13.21 -6.77
N VAL A 152 -8.82 13.10 -6.80
CA VAL A 152 -9.65 14.07 -7.53
C VAL A 152 -9.55 15.47 -6.92
N SER A 153 -9.61 15.58 -5.59
CA SER A 153 -9.53 16.87 -4.90
C SER A 153 -8.17 17.55 -5.13
N ALA A 154 -7.08 16.80 -5.07
CA ALA A 154 -5.72 17.26 -5.32
C ALA A 154 -5.50 17.76 -6.74
N SER A 155 -6.20 17.15 -7.71
CA SER A 155 -6.14 17.53 -9.12
C SER A 155 -6.96 18.79 -9.45
N LEU A 156 -8.04 19.04 -8.69
CA LEU A 156 -8.98 20.14 -8.95
C LEU A 156 -8.72 21.39 -8.09
N SER A 157 -8.01 21.25 -6.97
CA SER A 157 -7.78 22.36 -6.04
C SER A 157 -6.81 23.40 -6.62
N GLN A 158 -7.32 24.62 -6.83
CA GLN A 158 -6.54 25.75 -7.36
C GLN A 158 -5.61 26.39 -6.32
N SER A 159 -5.97 26.37 -5.03
CA SER A 159 -5.23 27.06 -3.96
C SER A 159 -4.20 26.17 -3.26
N GLN A 160 -4.59 24.94 -2.89
CA GLN A 160 -3.78 24.03 -2.06
C GLN A 160 -3.54 22.68 -2.74
N GLY A 161 -3.49 22.65 -4.08
CA GLY A 161 -3.32 21.42 -4.84
C GLY A 161 -2.02 20.67 -4.51
N ALA A 162 -0.91 21.40 -4.36
CA ALA A 162 0.37 20.81 -3.96
C ALA A 162 0.32 20.17 -2.57
N TYR A 163 -0.29 20.84 -1.59
CA TYR A 163 -0.47 20.31 -0.25
C TYR A 163 -1.38 19.06 -0.25
N LEU A 164 -2.48 19.07 -1.02
CA LEU A 164 -3.33 17.89 -1.15
C LEU A 164 -2.62 16.71 -1.84
N LYS A 165 -1.76 16.96 -2.82
CA LYS A 165 -0.91 15.93 -3.43
C LYS A 165 0.06 15.34 -2.40
N GLU A 166 0.64 16.18 -1.56
CA GLU A 166 1.48 15.74 -0.44
C GLU A 166 0.69 14.85 0.53
N GLN A 167 -0.48 15.29 0.96
CA GLN A 167 -1.34 14.52 1.86
C GLN A 167 -1.74 13.17 1.24
N LEU A 168 -2.10 13.15 -0.04
CA LEU A 168 -2.38 11.91 -0.77
C LEU A 168 -1.16 10.98 -0.77
N ARG A 169 0.04 11.50 -1.02
CA ARG A 169 1.28 10.70 -1.00
C ARG A 169 1.55 10.14 0.39
N LEU A 170 1.45 10.96 1.44
CA LEU A 170 1.63 10.53 2.84
C LEU A 170 0.66 9.43 3.24
N VAL A 171 -0.63 9.60 2.94
CA VAL A 171 -1.68 8.60 3.19
C VAL A 171 -1.39 7.32 2.41
N THR A 172 -1.01 7.44 1.14
CA THR A 172 -0.68 6.29 0.28
C THR A 172 0.52 5.52 0.82
N CYS A 173 1.64 6.19 1.12
CA CYS A 173 2.84 5.55 1.68
C CYS A 173 2.54 4.85 3.01
N ARG A 174 1.81 5.52 3.90
CA ARG A 174 1.41 4.96 5.20
C ARG A 174 0.63 3.66 5.05
N TYR A 175 -0.37 3.63 4.17
CA TYR A 175 -1.22 2.45 4.03
C TYR A 175 -0.63 1.38 3.10
N LEU A 176 0.31 1.71 2.23
CA LEU A 176 1.20 0.72 1.63
C LEU A 176 2.03 0.06 2.74
N ASP A 177 2.74 0.83 3.56
CA ASP A 177 3.61 0.27 4.60
C ASP A 177 2.86 -0.59 5.61
N HIS A 178 1.67 -0.14 6.01
CA HIS A 178 0.84 -0.80 7.02
C HIS A 178 0.21 -2.12 6.53
N PHE A 179 -0.25 -2.17 5.27
CA PHE A 179 -0.97 -3.34 4.73
C PHE A 179 -0.11 -4.26 3.86
N LEU A 180 1.13 -3.88 3.52
CA LEU A 180 2.02 -4.72 2.76
C LEU A 180 2.48 -5.93 3.61
N PRO A 181 2.19 -7.18 3.20
CA PRO A 181 2.49 -8.33 4.04
C PRO A 181 4.00 -8.62 4.09
N ALA A 182 4.47 -9.19 5.21
CA ALA A 182 5.84 -9.69 5.31
C ALA A 182 6.09 -10.88 4.37
N SER A 183 5.09 -11.74 4.19
CA SER A 183 5.09 -12.85 3.24
C SER A 183 4.00 -12.66 2.18
N PRO A 184 4.35 -12.39 0.91
CA PRO A 184 3.38 -12.12 -0.13
C PRO A 184 2.73 -13.38 -0.69
N SER A 185 1.40 -13.37 -0.78
CA SER A 185 0.61 -14.29 -1.58
C SER A 185 -0.29 -13.52 -2.56
N VAL A 186 -0.62 -14.16 -3.69
CA VAL A 186 -1.46 -13.53 -4.74
C VAL A 186 -2.77 -13.02 -4.13
N GLY A 187 -3.44 -13.83 -3.31
CA GLY A 187 -4.71 -13.45 -2.68
C GLY A 187 -4.60 -12.27 -1.71
N ILE A 188 -3.53 -12.17 -0.92
CA ILE A 188 -3.35 -11.05 0.03
C ILE A 188 -3.06 -9.76 -0.74
N ILE A 189 -2.16 -9.81 -1.72
CA ILE A 189 -1.80 -8.63 -2.52
C ILE A 189 -2.99 -8.18 -3.38
N ALA A 190 -3.72 -9.12 -3.98
CA ALA A 190 -4.93 -8.87 -4.77
C ALA A 190 -6.03 -8.09 -4.01
N ASN A 191 -6.05 -8.21 -2.68
CA ASN A 191 -7.01 -7.56 -1.79
C ASN A 191 -6.39 -6.39 -1.01
N HIS A 192 -5.20 -5.91 -1.40
CA HIS A 192 -4.56 -4.79 -0.76
C HIS A 192 -5.42 -3.51 -0.94
N PRO A 193 -5.78 -2.78 0.13
CA PRO A 193 -6.78 -1.71 0.03
C PRO A 193 -6.32 -0.53 -0.85
N VAL A 194 -5.01 -0.22 -0.86
CA VAL A 194 -4.44 0.76 -1.81
C VAL A 194 -4.52 0.28 -3.26
N LEU A 195 -4.31 -1.02 -3.54
CA LEU A 195 -4.45 -1.58 -4.89
C LEU A 195 -5.90 -1.46 -5.37
N LEU A 196 -6.85 -1.86 -4.52
CA LEU A 196 -8.28 -1.78 -4.82
C LEU A 196 -8.74 -0.35 -5.12
N SER A 197 -8.11 0.65 -4.52
CA SER A 197 -8.39 2.07 -4.82
C SER A 197 -8.05 2.48 -6.25
N ALA A 198 -7.06 1.80 -6.85
CA ALA A 198 -6.52 2.12 -8.15
C ALA A 198 -7.20 1.36 -9.30
N CYS A 199 -7.90 0.27 -8.97
CA CYS A 199 -8.55 -0.62 -9.93
C CYS A 199 -9.85 0.00 -10.45
N GLU A 200 -9.94 0.19 -11.76
CA GLU A 200 -11.14 0.63 -12.46
C GLU A 200 -11.50 -0.39 -13.53
N VAL A 201 -12.80 -0.65 -13.73
CA VAL A 201 -13.27 -1.55 -14.81
C VAL A 201 -12.95 -0.95 -16.19
N HIS A 202 -12.98 0.38 -16.28
CA HIS A 202 -12.60 1.14 -17.47
C HIS A 202 -11.57 2.19 -17.06
N PRO A 203 -10.34 2.16 -17.59
CA PRO A 203 -9.30 3.12 -17.21
C PRO A 203 -9.76 4.56 -17.50
N THR A 204 -9.71 5.41 -16.48
CA THR A 204 -10.01 6.85 -16.63
C THR A 204 -8.75 7.70 -16.43
N PRO A 205 -8.70 8.93 -16.98
CA PRO A 205 -7.60 9.86 -16.70
C PRO A 205 -7.43 10.19 -15.21
N ARG A 206 -8.55 10.19 -14.46
CA ARG A 206 -8.55 10.40 -13.01
C ARG A 206 -7.93 9.21 -12.27
N GLY A 207 -8.29 7.99 -12.68
CA GLY A 207 -7.66 6.77 -12.18
C GLY A 207 -6.16 6.73 -12.47
N ALA A 208 -5.74 7.17 -13.67
CA ALA A 208 -4.33 7.25 -14.04
C ALA A 208 -3.52 8.20 -13.12
N ALA A 209 -4.13 9.31 -12.68
CA ALA A 209 -3.48 10.22 -11.72
C ALA A 209 -3.24 9.56 -10.36
N LEU A 210 -4.23 8.82 -9.83
CA LEU A 210 -4.06 8.06 -8.59
C LEU A 210 -3.02 6.94 -8.76
N ARG A 211 -3.08 6.19 -9.86
CA ARG A 211 -2.10 5.13 -10.18
C ARG A 211 -0.68 5.69 -10.23
N ARG A 212 -0.49 6.87 -10.84
CA ARG A 212 0.80 7.56 -10.85
C ARG A 212 1.30 7.84 -9.44
N THR A 213 0.47 8.42 -8.57
CA THR A 213 0.86 8.69 -7.18
C THR A 213 1.18 7.40 -6.39
N ILE A 214 0.46 6.31 -6.63
CA ILE A 214 0.76 5.00 -6.01
C ILE A 214 2.10 4.46 -6.51
N LEU A 215 2.37 4.54 -7.81
CA LEU A 215 3.62 4.10 -8.39
C LEU A 215 4.80 4.93 -7.89
N GLU A 216 4.67 6.26 -7.83
CA GLU A 216 5.67 7.17 -7.24
C GLU A 216 5.95 6.78 -5.79
N ALA A 217 4.90 6.64 -4.97
CA ALA A 217 5.03 6.20 -3.58
C ALA A 217 5.74 4.86 -3.44
N LEU A 218 5.41 3.89 -4.30
CA LEU A 218 6.04 2.56 -4.31
C LEU A 218 7.53 2.65 -4.68
N CYS A 219 7.85 3.38 -5.74
CA CYS A 219 9.21 3.54 -6.25
C CYS A 219 10.11 4.28 -5.27
N GLU A 220 9.59 5.33 -4.63
CA GLU A 220 10.35 6.18 -3.72
C GLU A 220 10.56 5.54 -2.34
N ASN A 221 9.65 4.68 -1.88
CA ASN A 221 9.67 4.23 -0.49
C ASN A 221 9.91 2.71 -0.32
N PHE A 222 9.60 1.90 -1.33
CA PHE A 222 9.58 0.43 -1.20
C PHE A 222 10.49 -0.30 -2.18
N LEU A 223 10.95 0.37 -3.24
CA LEU A 223 11.90 -0.19 -4.22
C LEU A 223 13.31 0.43 -4.15
N GLN A 224 13.54 1.35 -3.20
CA GLN A 224 14.85 1.97 -3.02
C GLN A 224 15.77 1.11 -2.15
N PHE A 225 16.99 0.89 -2.64
CA PHE A 225 18.07 0.25 -1.88
C PHE A 225 18.79 1.28 -1.02
N LYS A 226 19.00 0.96 0.25
CA LYS A 226 19.87 1.73 1.15
C LYS A 226 21.23 1.03 1.20
N GLY A 227 22.16 1.47 0.35
CA GLY A 227 23.41 0.75 0.11
C GLY A 227 23.17 -0.53 -0.69
N HIS A 228 23.79 -1.65 -0.28
CA HIS A 228 23.61 -2.96 -0.94
C HIS A 228 22.46 -3.80 -0.36
N ALA A 229 21.83 -3.36 0.73
CA ALA A 229 20.75 -4.11 1.34
C ALA A 229 19.44 -3.92 0.58
N PRO A 230 18.72 -5.02 0.23
CA PRO A 230 17.40 -4.92 -0.38
C PRO A 230 16.40 -4.30 0.60
N PRO A 231 15.43 -3.52 0.11
CA PRO A 231 14.40 -2.97 0.97
C PRO A 231 13.57 -4.08 1.64
N PRO A 232 13.09 -3.85 2.87
CA PRO A 232 12.23 -4.80 3.55
C PRO A 232 10.96 -5.05 2.73
N ARG A 233 10.54 -6.31 2.62
CA ARG A 233 9.35 -6.72 1.85
C ARG A 233 9.42 -6.41 0.35
N LEU A 234 10.62 -6.33 -0.24
CA LEU A 234 10.81 -6.16 -1.70
C LEU A 234 9.92 -7.12 -2.51
N ALA A 235 9.86 -8.40 -2.15
CA ALA A 235 9.01 -9.38 -2.84
C ALA A 235 7.52 -9.04 -2.82
N SER A 236 7.03 -8.41 -1.75
CA SER A 236 5.64 -7.94 -1.64
C SER A 236 5.41 -6.69 -2.47
N ALA A 237 6.36 -5.74 -2.46
CA ALA A 237 6.31 -4.53 -3.27
C ALA A 237 6.28 -4.85 -4.77
N LEU A 238 7.11 -5.80 -5.22
CA LEU A 238 7.14 -6.26 -6.61
C LEU A 238 5.84 -6.99 -7.02
N MET A 239 5.30 -7.84 -6.15
CA MET A 239 4.01 -8.49 -6.41
C MET A 239 2.86 -7.48 -6.47
N PHE A 240 2.89 -6.46 -5.59
CA PHE A 240 1.94 -5.34 -5.63
C PHE A 240 2.02 -4.58 -6.95
N LEU A 241 3.24 -4.23 -7.39
CA LEU A 241 3.46 -3.56 -8.67
C LEU A 241 2.92 -4.39 -9.84
N SER A 242 3.25 -5.68 -9.88
CA SER A 242 2.77 -6.61 -10.90
C SER A 242 1.25 -6.62 -10.97
N GLU A 243 0.58 -6.70 -9.82
CA GLU A 243 -0.86 -6.77 -9.77
C GLU A 243 -1.51 -5.43 -10.13
N LEU A 244 -0.87 -4.30 -9.78
CA LEU A 244 -1.33 -2.96 -10.16
C LEU A 244 -1.32 -2.77 -11.68
N LEU A 245 -0.22 -3.12 -12.34
CA LEU A 245 -0.11 -3.01 -13.80
C LEU A 245 -1.07 -3.99 -14.50
N ARG A 246 -1.09 -5.25 -14.06
CA ARG A 246 -1.93 -6.32 -14.65
C ARG A 246 -3.43 -5.98 -14.65
N ARG A 247 -3.92 -5.28 -13.62
CA ARG A 247 -5.36 -4.99 -13.48
C ARG A 247 -5.85 -3.78 -14.26
N ASN A 248 -4.96 -2.88 -14.66
CA ASN A 248 -5.39 -1.57 -15.14
C ASN A 248 -5.22 -1.36 -16.64
N SER A 249 -4.65 -2.33 -17.39
CA SER A 249 -4.50 -2.28 -18.85
C SER A 249 -4.10 -0.88 -19.36
N ASP A 250 -3.19 -0.23 -18.61
CA ASP A 250 -2.82 1.16 -18.86
C ASP A 250 -2.03 1.21 -20.18
N SER A 251 -2.39 2.12 -21.07
CA SER A 251 -1.68 2.30 -22.34
C SER A 251 -0.72 3.50 -22.33
N GLU A 252 -0.71 4.27 -21.24
CA GLU A 252 0.09 5.50 -21.11
C GLU A 252 1.57 5.17 -20.86
N PRO A 253 2.48 5.43 -21.82
CA PRO A 253 3.88 5.04 -21.70
C PRO A 253 4.56 5.70 -20.48
N THR A 254 4.20 6.95 -20.18
CA THR A 254 4.77 7.70 -19.04
C THR A 254 4.48 7.06 -17.69
N LEU A 255 3.35 6.36 -17.58
CA LEU A 255 2.95 5.65 -16.36
C LEU A 255 3.67 4.30 -16.27
N LEU A 256 3.76 3.58 -17.39
CA LEU A 256 4.35 2.24 -17.47
C LEU A 256 5.88 2.24 -17.31
N THR A 257 6.56 3.29 -17.78
CA THR A 257 8.03 3.41 -17.65
C THR A 257 8.47 3.98 -16.30
N LEU A 258 7.56 4.57 -15.52
CA LEU A 258 7.85 5.16 -14.22
C LEU A 258 8.58 4.20 -13.24
N PRO A 259 8.17 2.93 -13.08
CA PRO A 259 8.88 2.00 -12.19
C PRO A 259 10.18 1.43 -12.76
N LEU A 260 10.45 1.59 -14.06
CA LEU A 260 11.56 0.93 -14.76
C LEU A 260 12.93 1.21 -14.14
N PRO A 261 13.31 2.47 -13.80
CA PRO A 261 14.61 2.74 -13.19
C PRO A 261 14.81 2.02 -11.86
N SER A 262 13.77 2.00 -11.02
CA SER A 262 13.80 1.32 -9.73
C SER A 262 13.90 -0.20 -9.89
N LEU A 263 13.22 -0.77 -10.88
CA LEU A 263 13.23 -2.20 -11.17
C LEU A 263 14.58 -2.68 -11.72
N LEU A 264 15.16 -1.94 -12.67
CA LEU A 264 16.49 -2.24 -13.20
C LEU A 264 17.53 -2.20 -12.08
N ARG A 265 17.43 -1.21 -11.18
CA ARG A 265 18.28 -1.17 -9.98
C ARG A 265 18.07 -2.37 -9.08
N CYS A 266 16.82 -2.78 -8.82
CA CYS A 266 16.53 -3.98 -8.02
C CYS A 266 17.17 -5.23 -8.63
N LEU A 267 17.08 -5.40 -9.95
CA LEU A 267 17.68 -6.51 -10.68
C LEU A 267 19.21 -6.52 -10.57
N MET A 268 19.86 -5.39 -10.83
CA MET A 268 21.31 -5.28 -10.72
C MET A 268 21.81 -5.62 -9.32
N MET A 269 21.13 -5.13 -8.28
CA MET A 269 21.56 -5.29 -6.88
C MET A 269 21.26 -6.67 -6.31
N VAL A 270 20.20 -7.35 -6.77
CA VAL A 270 19.88 -8.73 -6.35
C VAL A 270 20.77 -9.75 -7.05
N ASN A 271 21.21 -9.45 -8.28
CA ASN A 271 22.05 -10.33 -9.08
C ASN A 271 23.56 -10.09 -8.88
N ASP A 272 23.97 -9.16 -8.01
CA ASP A 272 25.39 -8.87 -7.75
C ASP A 272 26.07 -10.05 -7.03
N PRO A 273 27.02 -10.78 -7.66
CA PRO A 273 27.58 -12.03 -7.16
C PRO A 273 28.61 -11.87 -6.02
N GLN A 274 28.58 -10.77 -5.25
CA GLN A 274 29.54 -10.50 -4.16
C GLN A 274 29.38 -11.40 -2.92
N GLY A 275 28.70 -12.55 -3.06
CA GLY A 275 28.49 -13.57 -2.04
C GLY A 275 29.31 -14.85 -2.21
N GLU A 276 30.23 -14.94 -3.18
CA GLU A 276 31.30 -15.93 -3.09
C GLU A 276 32.26 -15.47 -1.98
N ARG A 277 32.09 -16.09 -0.81
CA ARG A 277 33.04 -16.07 0.30
C ARG A 277 34.46 -16.08 -0.28
N ARG A 278 35.21 -14.99 -0.12
CA ARG A 278 36.67 -15.01 -0.09
C ARG A 278 37.07 -15.97 1.03
N SER A 279 37.14 -17.26 0.71
CA SER A 279 37.89 -18.24 1.48
C SER A 279 39.35 -17.82 1.34
N VAL A 280 39.83 -17.10 2.35
CA VAL A 280 41.26 -16.94 2.55
C VAL A 280 41.81 -18.34 2.77
N ARG A 281 42.48 -18.90 1.76
CA ARG A 281 43.31 -20.10 1.93
C ARG A 281 44.48 -19.72 2.84
N PRO A 282 44.75 -20.46 3.93
CA PRO A 282 46.02 -20.32 4.64
C PRO A 282 47.07 -21.16 3.91
N ALA A 283 47.81 -20.52 3.03
CA ALA A 283 49.19 -20.85 2.68
C ALA A 283 49.92 -19.51 2.86
N ASP A 284 50.90 -19.35 3.75
CA ASP A 284 52.16 -20.07 3.69
C ASP A 284 52.78 -20.32 5.07
N LEU A 285 53.43 -21.47 5.13
CA LEU A 285 54.30 -21.95 6.18
C LEU A 285 55.69 -21.30 5.98
N GLN A 286 56.12 -20.37 6.84
CA GLN A 286 57.56 -20.09 7.00
C GLN A 286 57.87 -19.63 8.42
N ARG A 287 58.50 -20.51 9.20
CA ARG A 287 59.47 -20.20 10.28
C ARG A 287 60.89 -20.46 9.71
N PRO A 288 62.04 -20.09 10.33
CA PRO A 288 62.25 -19.76 11.76
C PRO A 288 63.27 -18.64 12.10
N GLY A 289 63.41 -18.37 13.42
CA GLY A 289 64.56 -17.72 14.08
C GLY A 289 64.16 -16.49 14.91
N ASP A 290 64.73 -16.14 16.06
CA ASP A 290 65.54 -16.77 17.10
C ASP A 290 65.57 -15.76 18.29
N GLY A 291 65.80 -16.23 19.53
CA GLY A 291 66.33 -15.44 20.64
C GLY A 291 65.41 -14.54 21.49
N GLY A 292 65.38 -14.74 22.82
CA GLY A 292 65.12 -13.63 23.76
C GLY A 292 64.28 -13.84 25.05
N ARG A 293 64.58 -14.88 25.84
CA ARG A 293 64.73 -14.93 27.32
C ARG A 293 63.99 -13.92 28.27
N VAL A 294 63.54 -14.46 29.44
CA VAL A 294 63.36 -13.85 30.81
C VAL A 294 61.97 -13.20 31.07
N ARG A 295 61.16 -13.42 32.13
CA ARG A 295 61.17 -14.14 33.43
C ARG A 295 59.72 -14.32 33.92
N SER A 296 59.43 -15.41 34.63
CA SER A 296 58.38 -15.50 35.68
C SER A 296 58.97 -14.99 37.02
N PRO A 297 58.19 -14.78 38.12
CA PRO A 297 57.50 -15.82 38.92
C PRO A 297 56.10 -15.35 39.41
N PHE A 298 55.17 -16.20 39.85
CA PHE A 298 55.17 -17.01 41.07
C PHE A 298 54.09 -18.10 40.95
N GLY A 299 54.39 -19.29 41.46
CA GLY A 299 53.45 -20.39 41.64
C GLY A 299 53.20 -20.68 43.12
N SER A 300 52.10 -21.40 43.37
CA SER A 300 51.75 -22.27 44.51
C SER A 300 50.50 -23.05 44.03
N GLY A 301 50.38 -24.37 43.94
CA GLY A 301 51.08 -25.47 44.56
C GLY A 301 50.16 -26.17 45.58
N SER A 302 49.36 -27.17 45.15
CA SER A 302 48.96 -28.38 45.94
C SER A 302 47.90 -29.24 45.22
N GLY A 303 48.23 -30.50 44.94
CA GLY A 303 47.28 -31.64 44.89
C GLY A 303 47.33 -32.41 46.24
N PRO A 304 46.78 -33.64 46.41
CA PRO A 304 46.46 -34.66 45.38
C PRO A 304 45.13 -35.48 45.54
N HIS A 305 44.72 -36.18 44.45
CA HIS A 305 44.02 -37.49 44.22
C HIS A 305 43.18 -38.25 45.31
N PRO A 306 42.42 -39.36 45.02
CA PRO A 306 41.66 -39.83 43.82
C PRO A 306 40.28 -40.56 44.07
N LEU A 307 39.43 -40.68 43.01
CA LEU A 307 38.49 -41.78 42.56
C LEU A 307 37.43 -42.44 43.53
N PRO A 308 36.41 -43.24 43.07
CA PRO A 308 35.84 -43.55 41.72
C PRO A 308 34.27 -43.52 41.57
N GLN A 309 33.81 -43.55 40.30
CA GLN A 309 32.61 -44.13 39.60
C GLN A 309 31.39 -44.74 40.39
N PRO A 310 30.16 -44.98 39.82
CA PRO A 310 29.87 -45.37 38.42
C PRO A 310 28.51 -44.98 37.73
N GLN A 311 28.56 -45.04 36.40
CA GLN A 311 27.64 -45.62 35.38
C GLN A 311 26.10 -45.69 35.57
N THR A 312 25.39 -45.36 34.47
CA THR A 312 24.31 -46.15 33.81
C THR A 312 23.96 -45.47 32.48
N HIS A 313 24.37 -46.02 31.32
CA HIS A 313 23.70 -47.01 30.44
C HIS A 313 22.75 -46.43 29.38
N GLY A 314 23.02 -46.80 28.11
CA GLY A 314 22.21 -46.53 26.90
C GLY A 314 23.08 -46.04 25.72
N THR A 315 23.90 -46.86 25.05
CA THR A 315 23.58 -47.75 23.89
C THR A 315 22.95 -46.96 22.72
N GLN A 316 23.38 -46.97 21.44
CA GLN A 316 24.48 -47.55 20.65
C GLN A 316 24.28 -47.05 19.19
N GLU A 317 25.39 -46.78 18.49
CA GLU A 317 25.62 -46.87 17.02
C GLU A 317 24.75 -46.10 16.00
N ARG A 318 25.36 -45.22 15.18
CA ARG A 318 25.94 -45.46 13.82
C ARG A 318 24.79 -45.57 12.79
N THR A 319 24.63 -44.68 11.82
CA THR A 319 25.48 -44.49 10.62
C THR A 319 25.00 -43.26 9.84
N GLY A 320 25.86 -42.74 8.97
CA GLY A 320 25.70 -41.44 8.32
C GLY A 320 24.51 -41.32 7.36
N GLU A 321 24.09 -40.07 7.19
CA GLU A 321 23.38 -39.60 6.02
C GLU A 321 23.79 -38.15 5.75
N GLU A 322 24.30 -37.96 4.53
CA GLU A 322 24.69 -36.72 3.90
C GLU A 322 23.44 -35.84 3.70
N HIS A 323 23.10 -34.98 4.67
CA HIS A 323 22.11 -33.94 4.45
C HIS A 323 22.80 -32.63 4.06
N ARG A 324 23.05 -32.49 2.76
CA ARG A 324 23.25 -31.20 2.11
C ARG A 324 21.94 -30.43 2.25
N LEU A 325 21.78 -29.70 3.38
CA LEU A 325 20.75 -28.70 3.51
C LEU A 325 21.00 -27.63 2.44
N GLU A 326 20.28 -27.74 1.31
CA GLU A 326 20.01 -26.58 0.47
C GLU A 326 19.22 -25.58 1.30
N VAL A 327 19.95 -24.66 1.94
CA VAL A 327 19.39 -23.40 2.39
C VAL A 327 18.99 -22.65 1.11
N ARG A 328 17.77 -22.90 0.62
CA ARG A 328 17.14 -22.07 -0.41
C ARG A 328 17.04 -20.66 0.16
N THR A 329 17.98 -19.82 -0.23
CA THR A 329 18.04 -18.42 0.16
C THR A 329 16.83 -17.67 -0.43
N PRO A 330 16.17 -16.79 0.33
CA PRO A 330 15.04 -15.98 -0.16
C PRO A 330 15.39 -15.06 -1.35
N MET A 331 16.68 -14.87 -1.65
CA MET A 331 17.15 -14.15 -2.84
C MET A 331 16.73 -14.80 -4.16
N ASN A 332 16.76 -16.15 -4.25
CA ASN A 332 16.48 -16.84 -5.51
C ASN A 332 15.00 -16.73 -5.93
N HIS A 333 14.09 -16.68 -4.96
CA HIS A 333 12.67 -16.41 -5.20
C HIS A 333 12.39 -14.96 -5.63
N THR A 334 13.22 -14.01 -5.21
CA THR A 334 13.06 -12.59 -5.57
C THR A 334 13.54 -12.33 -6.99
N ALA A 335 14.69 -12.92 -7.37
CA ALA A 335 15.20 -12.88 -8.75
C ALA A 335 14.22 -13.53 -9.74
N HIS A 336 13.69 -14.71 -9.42
CA HIS A 336 12.68 -15.38 -10.26
C HIS A 336 11.39 -14.56 -10.42
N ARG A 337 10.95 -13.84 -9.37
CA ARG A 337 9.77 -12.96 -9.44
C ARG A 337 10.02 -11.70 -10.26
N LEU A 338 11.22 -11.13 -10.19
CA LEU A 338 11.62 -10.01 -11.06
C LEU A 338 11.69 -10.44 -12.53
N GLN A 339 12.20 -11.63 -12.81
CA GLN A 339 12.26 -12.19 -14.17
C GLN A 339 10.87 -12.50 -14.74
N LEU A 340 9.96 -13.07 -13.93
CA LEU A 340 8.55 -13.22 -14.30
C LEU A 340 7.88 -11.86 -14.56
N PHE A 341 8.14 -10.86 -13.72
CA PHE A 341 7.59 -9.52 -13.90
C PHE A 341 8.07 -8.86 -15.22
N LEU A 342 9.36 -8.97 -15.54
CA LEU A 342 9.89 -8.51 -16.83
C LEU A 342 9.27 -9.26 -18.01
N SER A 343 9.06 -10.58 -17.90
CA SER A 343 8.40 -11.36 -18.96
C SER A 343 6.93 -10.96 -19.18
N CYS A 344 6.25 -10.48 -18.13
CA CYS A 344 4.90 -9.89 -18.25
C CYS A 344 4.93 -8.54 -18.97
N LEU A 345 5.96 -7.72 -18.78
CA LEU A 345 6.13 -6.44 -19.49
C LEU A 345 6.55 -6.64 -20.95
N ASP A 346 7.30 -7.70 -21.26
CA ASP A 346 7.69 -8.07 -22.63
C ASP A 346 6.47 -8.45 -23.49
N ASN A 347 5.46 -9.10 -22.89
CA ASN A 347 4.18 -9.39 -23.56
C ASN A 347 3.38 -8.13 -23.93
N GLU A 348 3.68 -6.97 -23.35
CA GLU A 348 3.01 -5.68 -23.64
C GLU A 348 3.83 -4.76 -24.57
N GLN A 349 4.93 -5.21 -25.18
CA GLN A 349 5.77 -4.49 -26.17
C GLN A 349 6.40 -3.14 -25.72
N VAL A 350 6.16 -2.65 -24.50
CA VAL A 350 6.63 -1.32 -24.07
C VAL A 350 8.15 -1.29 -23.73
N LEU A 351 8.74 -2.43 -23.35
CA LEU A 351 10.11 -2.48 -22.84
C LEU A 351 11.20 -2.38 -23.93
N CYS A 352 10.95 -2.91 -25.14
CA CYS A 352 11.99 -3.08 -26.15
C CYS A 352 12.60 -1.76 -26.64
N ASN A 353 11.84 -0.65 -26.62
CA ASN A 353 12.30 0.64 -27.12
C ASN A 353 13.10 1.47 -26.10
N GLU A 354 12.91 1.26 -24.79
CA GLU A 354 13.61 2.02 -23.75
C GLU A 354 14.90 1.33 -23.27
N VAL A 355 14.95 -0.02 -23.29
CA VAL A 355 16.16 -0.78 -22.91
C VAL A 355 17.32 -0.54 -23.89
N GLN A 356 17.04 -0.27 -25.17
CA GLN A 356 18.06 0.08 -26.18
C GLN A 356 18.77 1.42 -25.91
N ARG A 357 18.26 2.26 -24.99
CA ARG A 357 18.91 3.53 -24.61
C ARG A 357 19.87 3.41 -23.44
N PHE A 358 19.98 2.25 -22.79
CA PHE A 358 20.90 2.02 -21.67
C PHE A 358 22.11 1.18 -22.12
N PRO A 359 23.32 1.77 -22.28
CA PRO A 359 24.49 1.10 -22.86
C PRO A 359 25.18 0.08 -21.92
N ALA A 360 24.48 -0.49 -20.93
CA ALA A 360 25.05 -1.41 -19.95
C ALA A 360 24.23 -2.71 -19.74
N ALA A 361 23.21 -2.96 -20.56
CA ALA A 361 22.28 -4.09 -20.39
C ALA A 361 22.56 -5.29 -21.33
N ASP A 362 23.81 -5.48 -21.77
CA ASP A 362 24.22 -6.67 -22.55
C ASP A 362 24.46 -7.93 -21.69
N CYS A 363 24.05 -7.92 -20.41
CA CYS A 363 24.17 -9.09 -19.54
C CYS A 363 22.78 -9.59 -19.13
N CYS A 364 22.42 -10.76 -19.68
CA CYS A 364 21.32 -11.64 -19.27
C CYS A 364 19.91 -11.36 -19.81
N ILE A 365 19.74 -11.27 -21.14
CA ILE A 365 18.49 -11.68 -21.80
C ILE A 365 18.82 -12.80 -22.81
N SER A 366 19.02 -14.01 -22.29
CA SER A 366 18.89 -15.23 -23.10
C SER A 366 17.47 -15.76 -22.90
N VAL A 367 16.52 -15.24 -23.66
CA VAL A 367 15.19 -15.85 -23.78
C VAL A 367 15.36 -17.12 -24.59
N GLN A 368 15.00 -18.26 -24.00
CA GLN A 368 14.94 -19.56 -24.67
C GLN A 368 14.09 -19.46 -25.94
N GLN A 369 14.75 -19.40 -27.08
CA GLN A 369 14.15 -19.69 -28.37
C GLN A 369 14.33 -21.19 -28.66
N GLU A 370 13.61 -22.02 -27.91
CA GLU A 370 13.44 -23.44 -28.21
C GLU A 370 11.99 -23.83 -27.92
N ARG A 371 11.14 -23.61 -28.92
CA ARG A 371 9.98 -24.45 -29.30
C ARG A 371 9.32 -23.86 -30.55
N LEU A 372 9.78 -24.33 -31.70
CA LEU A 372 8.99 -24.71 -32.86
C LEU A 372 9.80 -25.71 -33.68
#